data_AF-A0A0S7X575-F1
#
_entry.id   AF-A0A0S7X575-F1
#
_cell.length_a   1.000
_cell.length_b   1.000
_cell.length_c   1.000
_cell.angle_alpha   90.00
_cell.angle_beta   90.00
_cell.angle_gamma   90.00
#
_symmetry.space_group_name_H-M   'P 1'
#
loop_
_entity.id
_entity.type
_entity.pdbx_description
1 polymer ?
#
loop_
_entity_poly.entity_id
_entity_poly.type
_entity_poly.pdbx_seq_one_letter_code
_entity_poly.pdbx_strand_id
1 'polypeptide(L)'
;MIFRRWESVLLKYIEGRKYMGIRKNNQTSYSHTYIENNIVQFFGRIIYAIKNRRRRLILKALAESESMNIREIKKCLQEKDFVKKISITKIRNRYLNPWLEVRVLQEKEKGLYKITTFGKNINKAISGIKEIDLLPMPIRQKLYPEFVLLVLRDGRKTYKELKLTLNLSDSYKVIHKIIKRLENTNFVEICHPHNLLRVPYLFHFTLSFYYYFIEIIKNYIEKTGRSWFTEYSVVRLLNQKWLSIFDRTMDLDEARNLLEKGIEMGGIIKTNGSYEISIRDFIAPTRDLTSSEKKILDLIKDGYSQCSTITAKSGFYRTSVNKILKRLEKRNLVKKDVEYVIVELTEKGKRLADSLFKIKEYVAQEVGLGV
;
A
#
# COMPACT_ATOMS: atom_id res chain seq x y z
N MET A 1 4.32 22.23 4.62
CA MET A 1 5.69 21.75 4.30
C MET A 1 6.18 20.56 5.15
N ILE A 2 5.57 20.27 6.31
CA ILE A 2 5.90 19.11 7.19
C ILE A 2 5.43 17.75 6.60
N PHE A 3 4.54 17.80 5.61
CA PHE A 3 3.81 16.65 5.06
C PHE A 3 4.62 15.74 4.14
N ARG A 4 5.42 16.30 3.22
CA ARG A 4 6.25 15.51 2.26
C ARG A 4 7.45 14.81 2.92
N ARG A 5 7.79 15.17 4.15
CA ARG A 5 8.97 14.66 4.85
C ARG A 5 8.76 13.27 5.47
N TRP A 6 7.50 12.82 5.62
CA TRP A 6 7.13 11.54 6.24
C TRP A 6 6.76 10.41 5.25
N GLU A 7 6.41 10.71 3.99
CA GLU A 7 6.21 9.66 2.96
C GLU A 7 7.52 8.87 2.71
N SER A 8 8.67 9.52 2.82
CA SER A 8 10.00 8.89 2.81
C SER A 8 10.27 7.95 4.00
N VAL A 9 9.49 8.03 5.09
CA VAL A 9 9.81 7.46 6.42
C VAL A 9 9.10 6.10 6.63
N LEU A 10 7.87 5.96 6.14
CA LEU A 10 7.20 4.66 6.06
C LEU A 10 7.91 3.71 5.09
N LEU A 11 8.53 4.24 4.03
CA LEU A 11 9.38 3.50 3.09
C LEU A 11 10.58 2.86 3.80
N LYS A 12 11.30 3.59 4.65
CA LYS A 12 12.51 3.10 5.34
C LYS A 12 12.23 2.13 6.49
N TYR A 13 11.14 2.29 7.24
CA TYR A 13 10.77 1.38 8.35
C TYR A 13 10.54 -0.07 7.88
N ILE A 14 10.08 -0.25 6.63
CA ILE A 14 9.82 -1.58 6.06
C ILE A 14 11.06 -2.17 5.38
N GLU A 15 11.95 -1.33 4.83
CA GLU A 15 13.22 -1.73 4.21
C GLU A 15 14.35 -2.03 5.22
N GLY A 16 14.28 -1.46 6.44
CA GLY A 16 15.32 -1.57 7.48
C GLY A 16 15.63 -2.98 8.02
N ARG A 17 15.07 -4.04 7.41
CA ARG A 17 15.46 -5.44 7.68
C ARG A 17 16.25 -6.11 6.55
N LYS A 18 16.47 -5.47 5.39
CA LYS A 18 17.05 -6.14 4.22
C LYS A 18 18.42 -5.67 3.75
N TYR A 19 18.95 -4.55 4.22
CA TYR A 19 20.27 -4.09 3.78
C TYR A 19 21.11 -3.53 4.93
N MET A 20 21.98 -4.37 5.48
CA MET A 20 23.20 -3.94 6.15
C MET A 20 24.33 -4.07 5.14
N GLY A 21 24.70 -2.94 4.52
CA GLY A 21 25.84 -2.88 3.62
C GLY A 21 25.77 -1.67 2.72
N ILE A 22 26.27 -0.53 3.21
CA ILE A 22 27.07 0.47 2.48
C ILE A 22 27.44 1.56 3.51
N ARG A 23 28.73 1.66 3.81
CA ARG A 23 29.33 2.71 4.66
C ARG A 23 29.50 3.98 3.83
N LYS A 24 28.76 5.04 4.15
CA LYS A 24 29.21 6.43 4.01
C LYS A 24 28.77 7.23 5.24
N ASN A 25 29.68 8.07 5.75
CA ASN A 25 29.59 8.82 7.01
C ASN A 25 28.28 9.63 7.12
N ASN A 26 27.42 9.27 8.08
CA ASN A 26 26.02 9.72 8.16
C ASN A 26 25.50 9.84 9.61
N GLN A 27 26.28 10.35 10.58
CA GLN A 27 25.84 10.44 11.98
C GLN A 27 24.48 11.14 12.18
N THR A 28 24.16 12.16 11.37
CA THR A 28 22.86 12.85 11.37
C THR A 28 21.72 12.04 10.73
N SER A 29 22.01 11.18 9.75
CA SER A 29 21.00 10.29 9.15
C SER A 29 20.71 9.06 10.02
N TYR A 30 21.68 8.61 10.82
CA TYR A 30 21.51 7.50 11.77
C TYR A 30 20.67 7.92 13.00
N SER A 31 20.88 9.12 13.53
CA SER A 31 20.07 9.62 14.66
C SER A 31 18.61 9.84 14.25
N HIS A 32 18.37 10.36 13.04
CA HIS A 32 17.02 10.64 12.54
C HIS A 32 16.19 9.36 12.32
N THR A 33 16.77 8.35 11.67
CA THR A 33 16.10 7.05 11.45
C THR A 33 15.83 6.31 12.76
N TYR A 34 16.68 6.47 13.77
CA TYR A 34 16.47 5.90 15.10
C TYR A 34 15.29 6.53 15.84
N ILE A 35 15.21 7.87 15.85
CA ILE A 35 14.10 8.61 16.49
C ILE A 35 12.76 8.25 15.83
N GLU A 36 12.72 8.19 14.50
CA GLU A 36 11.52 7.84 13.74
C GLU A 36 11.05 6.40 14.02
N ASN A 37 11.99 5.45 14.08
CA ASN A 37 11.68 4.06 14.43
C ASN A 37 11.08 3.98 15.85
N ASN A 38 11.59 4.77 16.79
CA ASN A 38 11.04 4.84 18.15
C ASN A 38 9.63 5.42 18.16
N ILE A 39 9.35 6.49 17.41
CA ILE A 39 8.01 7.07 17.28
C ILE A 39 7.01 6.05 16.74
N VAL A 40 7.35 5.34 15.66
CA VAL A 40 6.46 4.35 15.04
C VAL A 40 6.18 3.19 16.01
N GLN A 41 7.20 2.69 16.72
CA GLN A 41 7.03 1.64 17.71
C GLN A 41 6.20 2.09 18.91
N PHE A 42 6.43 3.31 19.40
CA PHE A 42 5.72 3.88 20.54
C PHE A 42 4.24 4.14 20.20
N PHE A 43 3.97 4.72 19.03
CA PHE A 43 2.63 4.83 18.45
C PHE A 43 1.97 3.45 18.34
N GLY A 44 2.72 2.46 17.85
CA GLY A 44 2.37 1.04 17.84
C GLY A 44 1.76 0.53 19.14
N ARG A 45 2.50 0.72 20.24
CA ARG A 45 2.13 0.28 21.58
C ARG A 45 0.91 1.04 22.12
N ILE A 46 0.82 2.34 21.85
CA ILE A 46 -0.33 3.15 22.24
C ILE A 46 -1.60 2.71 21.53
N ILE A 47 -1.56 2.51 20.21
CA ILE A 47 -2.73 2.01 19.47
C ILE A 47 -3.14 0.63 19.98
N TYR A 48 -2.19 -0.25 20.30
CA TYR A 48 -2.48 -1.54 20.90
C TYR A 48 -3.15 -1.43 22.29
N ALA A 49 -2.70 -0.49 23.12
CA ALA A 49 -3.34 -0.19 24.40
C ALA A 49 -4.76 0.35 24.19
N ILE A 50 -4.91 1.34 23.30
CA ILE A 50 -6.17 2.02 22.98
C ILE A 50 -7.21 1.04 22.48
N LYS A 51 -6.89 0.09 21.59
CA LYS A 51 -7.90 -0.82 21.00
C LYS A 51 -8.61 -1.71 22.02
N ASN A 52 -8.04 -1.92 23.21
CA ASN A 52 -8.70 -2.69 24.25
C ASN A 52 -9.74 -1.84 25.00
N ARG A 53 -11.02 -2.21 24.90
CA ARG A 53 -12.13 -1.49 25.53
C ARG A 53 -11.95 -1.28 27.05
N ARG A 54 -11.52 -2.32 27.77
CA ARG A 54 -11.30 -2.24 29.22
C ARG A 54 -10.20 -1.25 29.57
N ARG A 55 -9.11 -1.22 28.79
CA ARG A 55 -8.02 -0.25 28.96
C ARG A 55 -8.50 1.19 28.80
N ARG A 56 -9.39 1.46 27.84
CA ARG A 56 -10.00 2.79 27.67
C ARG A 56 -10.92 3.16 28.83
N LEU A 57 -11.70 2.21 29.35
CA LEU A 57 -12.55 2.47 30.52
C LEU A 57 -11.74 2.87 31.75
N ILE A 58 -10.62 2.20 32.00
CA ILE A 58 -9.68 2.57 33.08
C ILE A 58 -9.10 3.96 32.85
N LEU A 59 -8.64 4.25 31.63
CA LEU A 59 -8.05 5.55 31.30
C LEU A 59 -9.06 6.69 31.51
N LYS A 60 -10.32 6.48 31.10
CA LYS A 60 -11.42 7.43 31.31
C LYS A 60 -11.69 7.65 32.81
N ALA A 61 -11.78 6.57 33.60
CA ALA A 61 -12.02 6.69 35.04
C ALA A 61 -10.89 7.43 35.77
N LEU A 62 -9.63 7.17 35.39
CA LEU A 62 -8.47 7.88 35.92
C LEU A 62 -8.40 9.34 35.47
N ALA A 63 -8.93 9.67 34.28
CA ALA A 63 -9.06 11.06 33.84
C ALA A 63 -10.10 11.83 34.66
N GLU A 64 -11.15 11.16 35.14
CA GLU A 64 -12.22 11.73 35.97
C GLU A 64 -11.83 11.83 37.46
N SER A 65 -11.10 10.84 38.00
CA SER A 65 -10.80 10.71 39.44
C SER A 65 -9.37 11.13 39.83
N GLU A 66 -8.55 11.54 38.85
CA GLU A 66 -7.12 11.83 38.92
C GLU A 66 -6.19 10.67 39.33
N SER A 67 -6.52 9.90 40.38
CA SER A 67 -5.76 8.73 40.83
C SER A 67 -6.66 7.64 41.40
N MET A 68 -6.27 6.38 41.22
CA MET A 68 -7.02 5.22 41.74
C MET A 68 -6.09 4.08 42.15
N ASN A 69 -6.44 3.35 43.19
CA ASN A 69 -5.79 2.08 43.53
C ASN A 69 -6.36 0.89 42.72
N ILE A 70 -5.70 -0.26 42.77
CA ILE A 70 -6.12 -1.43 41.97
C ILE A 70 -7.49 -2.00 42.35
N ARG A 71 -7.96 -1.79 43.60
CA ARG A 71 -9.27 -2.25 44.07
C ARG A 71 -10.39 -1.39 43.48
N GLU A 72 -10.19 -0.07 43.44
CA GLU A 72 -11.10 0.88 42.79
C GLU A 72 -11.17 0.63 41.28
N ILE A 73 -10.04 0.39 40.63
CA ILE A 73 -10.00 0.03 39.20
C ILE A 73 -10.77 -1.27 38.94
N LYS A 74 -10.64 -2.28 39.82
CA LYS A 74 -11.41 -3.51 39.75
C LYS A 74 -12.92 -3.24 39.86
N LYS A 75 -13.33 -2.44 40.86
CA LYS A 75 -14.73 -2.06 41.07
C LYS A 75 -15.31 -1.35 39.85
N CYS A 76 -14.58 -0.36 39.32
CA CYS A 76 -14.96 0.36 38.10
C CYS A 76 -15.16 -0.57 36.90
N LEU A 77 -14.30 -1.57 36.72
CA LEU A 77 -14.46 -2.55 35.63
C LEU A 77 -15.65 -3.50 35.85
N GLN A 78 -15.91 -3.89 37.09
CA GLN A 78 -17.06 -4.74 37.44
C GLN A 78 -18.38 -4.02 37.17
N GLU A 79 -18.45 -2.73 37.50
CA GLU A 79 -19.63 -1.89 37.26
C GLU A 79 -19.86 -1.59 35.78
N LYS A 80 -18.80 -1.24 35.03
CA LYS A 80 -18.93 -0.76 33.64
C LYS A 80 -18.88 -1.86 32.56
N ASP A 81 -18.33 -3.04 32.85
CA ASP A 81 -18.10 -4.11 31.87
C ASP A 81 -18.71 -5.47 32.29
N PHE A 82 -19.48 -5.50 33.39
CA PHE A 82 -20.22 -6.67 33.91
C PHE A 82 -19.37 -7.93 34.17
N VAL A 83 -18.05 -7.80 34.30
CA VAL A 83 -17.17 -8.96 34.53
C VAL A 83 -17.11 -9.31 36.02
N LYS A 84 -17.88 -10.31 36.44
CA LYS A 84 -17.99 -10.70 37.86
C LYS A 84 -16.65 -11.15 38.50
N LYS A 85 -15.75 -11.79 37.74
CA LYS A 85 -14.48 -12.33 38.25
C LYS A 85 -13.27 -11.91 37.41
N ILE A 86 -12.61 -10.81 37.80
CA ILE A 86 -11.28 -10.42 37.30
C ILE A 86 -10.29 -10.43 38.48
N SER A 87 -9.14 -11.09 38.31
CA SER A 87 -8.05 -11.08 39.29
C SER A 87 -7.24 -9.79 39.21
N ILE A 88 -6.69 -9.37 40.35
CA ILE A 88 -5.82 -8.19 40.48
C ILE A 88 -4.60 -8.31 39.55
N THR A 89 -3.96 -9.48 39.52
CA THR A 89 -2.83 -9.78 38.63
C THR A 89 -3.18 -9.59 37.16
N LYS A 90 -4.39 -9.96 36.74
CA LYS A 90 -4.86 -9.76 35.37
C LYS A 90 -5.08 -8.28 35.07
N ILE A 91 -5.59 -7.49 36.02
CA ILE A 91 -5.74 -6.03 35.86
C ILE A 91 -4.38 -5.40 35.65
N ARG A 92 -3.43 -5.69 36.54
CA ARG A 92 -2.07 -5.16 36.46
C ARG A 92 -1.42 -5.51 35.12
N ASN A 93 -1.30 -6.80 34.83
CA ASN A 93 -0.50 -7.25 33.70
C ASN A 93 -1.17 -7.00 32.34
N ARG A 94 -2.50 -7.16 32.23
CA ARG A 94 -3.19 -7.04 30.94
C ARG A 94 -3.75 -5.65 30.66
N TYR A 95 -4.06 -4.86 31.69
CA TYR A 95 -4.73 -3.57 31.49
C TYR A 95 -3.90 -2.36 31.91
N LEU A 96 -3.13 -2.44 33.01
CA LEU A 96 -2.34 -1.31 33.50
C LEU A 96 -0.93 -1.26 32.90
N ASN A 97 -0.18 -2.37 32.90
CA ASN A 97 1.19 -2.43 32.37
C ASN A 97 1.29 -1.86 30.94
N PRO A 98 0.38 -2.17 29.99
CA PRO A 98 0.46 -1.61 28.65
C PRO A 98 0.36 -0.08 28.61
N TRP A 99 -0.28 0.56 29.61
CA TRP A 99 -0.30 2.02 29.73
C TRP A 99 0.91 2.58 30.46
N LEU A 100 1.46 1.85 31.44
CA LEU A 100 2.69 2.20 32.14
C LEU A 100 3.89 2.14 31.18
N GLU A 101 3.97 1.10 30.35
CA GLU A 101 5.02 0.90 29.33
C GLU A 101 5.10 2.03 28.31
N VAL A 102 3.97 2.72 28.07
CA VAL A 102 3.88 3.88 27.15
C VAL A 102 3.68 5.20 27.90
N ARG A 103 3.95 5.25 29.21
CA ARG A 103 3.94 6.46 30.05
C ARG A 103 2.63 7.25 30.04
N VAL A 104 1.52 6.60 29.65
CA VAL A 104 0.17 7.18 29.72
C VAL A 104 -0.32 7.21 31.17
N LEU A 105 0.12 6.23 31.97
CA LEU A 105 -0.09 6.18 33.41
C LEU A 105 1.25 6.20 34.14
N GLN A 106 1.21 6.60 35.41
CA GLN A 106 2.31 6.49 36.35
C GLN A 106 1.84 5.75 37.61
N GLU A 107 2.63 4.80 38.09
CA GLU A 107 2.45 4.19 39.41
C GLU A 107 3.15 5.08 40.45
N LYS A 108 2.40 5.49 41.48
CA LYS A 108 2.86 6.23 42.64
C LYS A 108 3.04 5.27 43.82
N GLU A 109 3.55 5.79 44.93
CA GLU A 109 3.68 5.04 46.17
C GLU A 109 2.34 4.42 46.60
N LYS A 110 2.41 3.30 47.32
CA LYS A 110 1.25 2.54 47.84
C LYS A 110 0.33 1.95 46.76
N GLY A 111 0.80 1.80 45.51
CA GLY A 111 0.04 1.15 44.44
C GLY A 111 -1.11 2.00 43.89
N LEU A 112 -0.99 3.32 43.99
CA LEU A 112 -1.87 4.29 43.36
C LEU A 112 -1.44 4.53 41.91
N TYR A 113 -2.38 4.51 40.99
CA TYR A 113 -2.13 4.82 39.58
C TYR A 113 -2.69 6.20 39.25
N LYS A 114 -1.89 7.04 38.59
CA LYS A 114 -2.26 8.40 38.17
C LYS A 114 -2.12 8.53 36.66
N ILE A 115 -3.05 9.24 36.02
CA ILE A 115 -2.94 9.61 34.60
C ILE A 115 -1.89 10.72 34.41
N THR A 116 -1.00 10.57 33.44
CA THR A 116 0.00 11.61 33.10
C THR A 116 -0.62 12.72 32.24
N THR A 117 0.07 13.84 32.05
CA THR A 117 -0.37 14.89 31.12
C THR A 117 -0.49 14.34 29.69
N PHE A 118 0.49 13.54 29.27
CA PHE A 118 0.44 12.77 28.02
C PHE A 118 -0.79 11.86 27.97
N GLY A 119 -1.06 11.12 29.05
CA GLY A 119 -2.25 10.27 29.15
C GLY A 119 -3.57 11.03 29.04
N LYS A 120 -3.67 12.24 29.62
CA LYS A 120 -4.83 13.12 29.48
C LYS A 120 -5.04 13.54 28.02
N ASN A 121 -3.97 13.87 27.30
CA ASN A 121 -4.02 14.19 25.87
C ASN A 121 -4.48 12.99 25.02
N ILE A 122 -3.95 11.81 25.29
CA ILE A 122 -4.40 10.57 24.65
C ILE A 122 -5.88 10.30 24.96
N ASN A 123 -6.30 10.42 26.22
CA ASN A 123 -7.70 10.25 26.60
C ASN A 123 -8.61 11.24 25.86
N LYS A 124 -8.21 12.51 25.74
CA LYS A 124 -8.94 13.53 24.98
C LYS A 124 -9.06 13.18 23.50
N ALA A 125 -7.99 12.67 22.87
CA ALA A 125 -7.99 12.30 21.45
C ALA A 125 -8.95 11.14 21.14
N ILE A 126 -9.13 10.20 22.07
CA ILE A 126 -10.00 9.02 21.89
C ILE A 126 -11.39 9.20 22.50
N SER A 127 -11.59 10.22 23.34
CA SER A 127 -12.88 10.47 24.00
C SER A 127 -13.96 10.80 22.96
N GLY A 128 -15.05 10.04 22.97
CA GLY A 128 -16.17 10.23 22.03
C GLY A 128 -16.03 9.47 20.71
N ILE A 129 -14.88 8.87 20.41
CA ILE A 129 -14.66 8.11 19.16
C ILE A 129 -15.04 6.64 19.37
N LYS A 130 -16.31 6.32 19.14
CA LYS A 130 -16.83 4.94 19.26
C LYS A 130 -16.24 4.00 18.19
N GLU A 131 -15.75 4.57 17.10
CA GLU A 131 -15.16 3.89 15.95
C GLU A 131 -13.94 3.06 16.31
N ILE A 132 -13.19 3.42 17.37
CA ILE A 132 -12.00 2.69 17.81
C ILE A 132 -12.33 1.22 18.12
N ASP A 133 -13.54 0.94 18.61
CA ASP A 133 -14.01 -0.41 18.95
C ASP A 133 -14.14 -1.32 17.72
N LEU A 134 -14.28 -0.73 16.54
CA LEU A 134 -14.46 -1.43 15.27
C LEU A 134 -13.13 -1.64 14.54
N LEU A 135 -12.04 -1.00 15.00
CA LEU A 135 -10.74 -1.26 14.40
C LEU A 135 -10.33 -2.71 14.66
N PRO A 136 -9.88 -3.43 13.60
CA PRO A 136 -9.43 -4.80 13.76
C PRO A 136 -8.21 -4.84 14.69
N MET A 137 -8.17 -5.82 15.59
CA MET A 137 -6.98 -6.05 16.40
C MET A 137 -5.76 -6.32 15.50
N PRO A 138 -4.59 -5.75 15.81
CA PRO A 138 -3.42 -5.90 14.97
C PRO A 138 -2.98 -7.37 14.91
N ILE A 139 -2.87 -7.90 13.70
CA ILE A 139 -2.34 -9.25 13.46
C ILE A 139 -0.83 -9.10 13.34
N ARG A 140 -0.07 -9.80 14.20
CA ARG A 140 1.41 -9.73 14.25
C ARG A 140 1.96 -8.32 14.45
N GLN A 141 1.27 -7.51 15.28
CA GLN A 141 1.67 -6.13 15.64
C GLN A 141 1.74 -5.13 14.47
N LYS A 142 1.22 -5.47 13.29
CA LYS A 142 1.22 -4.53 12.16
C LYS A 142 -0.03 -3.66 12.19
N LEU A 143 0.16 -2.35 12.14
CA LEU A 143 -0.89 -1.32 12.15
C LEU A 143 -1.33 -0.87 10.74
N TYR A 144 -1.34 -1.80 9.78
CA TYR A 144 -1.69 -1.43 8.40
C TYR A 144 -3.05 -0.73 8.25
N PRO A 145 -4.13 -1.18 8.92
CA PRO A 145 -5.41 -0.48 8.85
C PRO A 145 -5.31 0.98 9.31
N GLU A 146 -4.60 1.24 10.41
CA GLU A 146 -4.42 2.60 10.94
C GLU A 146 -3.58 3.47 10.01
N PHE A 147 -2.50 2.91 9.44
CA PHE A 147 -1.67 3.65 8.50
C PHE A 147 -2.42 3.95 7.19
N VAL A 148 -3.26 3.04 6.70
CA VAL A 148 -4.14 3.33 5.56
C VAL A 148 -5.07 4.51 5.89
N LEU A 149 -5.71 4.52 7.06
CA LEU A 149 -6.58 5.63 7.46
C LEU A 149 -5.82 6.95 7.55
N LEU A 150 -4.59 6.93 8.08
CA LEU A 150 -3.75 8.12 8.15
C LEU A 150 -3.34 8.64 6.76
N VAL A 151 -3.02 7.76 5.81
CA VAL A 151 -2.67 8.15 4.44
C VAL A 151 -3.88 8.68 3.66
N LEU A 152 -5.05 8.09 3.88
CA LEU A 152 -6.30 8.53 3.24
C LEU A 152 -6.87 9.83 3.84
N ARG A 153 -6.35 10.27 4.99
CA ARG A 153 -6.73 11.55 5.60
C ARG A 153 -6.46 12.72 4.66
N ASP A 154 -5.43 12.61 3.83
CA ASP A 154 -4.98 13.68 2.93
C ASP A 154 -5.69 13.66 1.58
N GLY A 155 -6.73 12.84 1.47
CA GLY A 155 -7.55 12.69 0.28
C GLY A 155 -7.57 11.25 -0.24
N ARG A 156 -8.40 11.06 -1.26
CA ARG A 156 -8.56 9.78 -1.94
C ARG A 156 -7.26 9.29 -2.57
N LYS A 157 -7.04 7.97 -2.53
CA LYS A 157 -5.84 7.33 -3.09
C LYS A 157 -6.20 6.06 -3.86
N THR A 158 -5.45 5.78 -4.92
CA THR A 158 -5.49 4.50 -5.61
C THR A 158 -4.81 3.40 -4.79
N TYR A 159 -5.11 2.14 -5.08
CA TYR A 159 -4.41 1.01 -4.47
C TYR A 159 -2.89 1.06 -4.70
N LYS A 160 -2.45 1.56 -5.87
CA LYS A 160 -1.04 1.74 -6.20
C LYS A 160 -0.39 2.79 -5.32
N GLU A 161 -1.01 3.95 -5.18
CA GLU A 161 -0.51 5.01 -4.29
C GLU A 161 -0.44 4.52 -2.84
N LEU A 162 -1.48 3.84 -2.34
CA LEU A 162 -1.47 3.26 -1.00
C LEU A 162 -0.35 2.24 -0.82
N LYS A 163 -0.14 1.36 -1.81
CA LYS A 163 0.93 0.36 -1.79
C LYS A 163 2.31 1.02 -1.71
N LEU A 164 2.55 2.03 -2.55
CA LEU A 164 3.80 2.77 -2.60
C LEU A 164 4.04 3.53 -1.28
N THR A 165 3.05 4.29 -0.81
CA THR A 165 3.14 5.09 0.41
C THR A 165 3.40 4.23 1.66
N LEU A 166 2.79 3.04 1.71
CA LEU A 166 2.89 2.13 2.85
C LEU A 166 3.98 1.07 2.70
N ASN A 167 4.80 1.14 1.64
CA ASN A 167 5.82 0.15 1.26
C ASN A 167 5.34 -1.30 1.42
N LEU A 168 4.13 -1.60 0.97
CA LEU A 168 3.60 -2.95 1.09
C LEU A 168 4.27 -3.85 0.05
N SER A 169 4.68 -5.05 0.46
CA SER A 169 5.25 -6.04 -0.45
C SER A 169 4.33 -6.26 -1.66
N ASP A 170 4.90 -6.71 -2.79
CA ASP A 170 4.24 -6.72 -4.10
C ASP A 170 2.91 -7.48 -4.20
N SER A 171 2.51 -8.19 -3.14
CA SER A 171 1.24 -8.88 -3.07
C SER A 171 0.07 -7.91 -2.87
N TYR A 172 -0.58 -7.54 -3.97
CA TYR A 172 -1.89 -6.86 -4.01
C TYR A 172 -2.92 -7.48 -3.04
N LYS A 173 -2.80 -8.77 -2.74
CA LYS A 173 -3.65 -9.47 -1.76
C LYS A 173 -3.61 -8.82 -0.38
N VAL A 174 -2.47 -8.25 0.03
CA VAL A 174 -2.31 -7.60 1.34
C VAL A 174 -3.13 -6.32 1.41
N ILE A 175 -2.92 -5.39 0.48
CA ILE A 175 -3.66 -4.12 0.46
C ILE A 175 -5.16 -4.38 0.30
N HIS A 176 -5.57 -5.26 -0.62
CA HIS A 176 -6.96 -5.63 -0.81
C HIS A 176 -7.60 -6.16 0.48
N LYS A 177 -6.90 -7.04 1.23
CA LYS A 177 -7.41 -7.57 2.51
C LYS A 177 -7.54 -6.48 3.59
N ILE A 178 -6.64 -5.49 3.59
CA ILE A 178 -6.73 -4.36 4.52
C ILE A 178 -7.92 -3.47 4.16
N ILE A 179 -8.03 -3.06 2.90
CA ILE A 179 -9.15 -2.22 2.41
C ILE A 179 -10.49 -2.90 2.65
N LYS A 180 -10.63 -4.18 2.30
CA LYS A 180 -11.87 -4.94 2.52
C LYS A 180 -12.27 -4.99 4.00
N ARG A 181 -11.31 -5.01 4.93
CA ARG A 181 -11.62 -4.96 6.38
C ARG A 181 -12.13 -3.58 6.79
N LEU A 182 -11.50 -2.52 6.29
CA LEU A 182 -11.91 -1.14 6.58
C LEU A 182 -13.28 -0.83 5.94
N GLU A 183 -13.54 -1.37 4.76
CA GLU A 183 -14.83 -1.29 4.04
C GLU A 183 -15.92 -1.99 4.85
N ASN A 184 -15.68 -3.22 5.33
CA ASN A 184 -16.63 -3.95 6.17
C ASN A 184 -16.99 -3.21 7.47
N THR A 185 -16.10 -2.35 7.97
CA THR A 185 -16.35 -1.51 9.16
C THR A 185 -16.93 -0.13 8.81
N ASN A 186 -17.16 0.13 7.53
CA ASN A 186 -17.63 1.40 6.95
C ASN A 186 -16.69 2.58 7.25
N PHE A 187 -15.37 2.36 7.23
CA PHE A 187 -14.37 3.42 7.37
C PHE A 187 -13.87 3.96 6.04
N VAL A 188 -13.91 3.13 5.01
CA VAL A 188 -13.52 3.54 3.66
C VAL A 188 -14.63 3.20 2.69
N GLU A 189 -14.75 4.00 1.66
CA GLU A 189 -15.55 3.72 0.49
C GLU A 189 -14.62 3.41 -0.69
N ILE A 190 -15.05 2.46 -1.52
CA ILE A 190 -14.33 2.05 -2.71
C ILE A 190 -15.05 2.65 -3.91
N CYS A 191 -14.46 3.68 -4.49
CA CYS A 191 -14.96 4.31 -5.70
C CYS A 191 -14.34 3.63 -6.91
N HIS A 192 -15.20 3.04 -7.73
CA HIS A 192 -14.82 2.57 -9.05
C HIS A 192 -15.11 3.71 -10.05
N PRO A 193 -14.11 4.25 -10.77
CA PRO A 193 -14.24 5.47 -11.60
C PRO A 193 -15.17 5.31 -12.81
N HIS A 194 -15.79 4.16 -12.99
CA HIS A 194 -16.86 3.92 -13.94
C HIS A 194 -17.90 3.09 -13.19
N ASN A 195 -19.20 3.40 -13.34
CA ASN A 195 -20.39 2.75 -12.75
C ASN A 195 -20.52 1.25 -13.06
N LEU A 196 -19.45 0.50 -12.89
CA LEU A 196 -19.32 -0.92 -13.04
C LEU A 196 -19.49 -1.49 -11.65
N LEU A 197 -20.62 -2.17 -11.47
CA LEU A 197 -20.97 -3.07 -10.37
C LEU A 197 -19.72 -3.54 -9.61
N ARG A 198 -19.73 -3.42 -8.27
CA ARG A 198 -18.73 -3.89 -7.29
C ARG A 198 -17.93 -5.12 -7.74
N VAL A 199 -16.93 -4.93 -8.60
CA VAL A 199 -15.94 -5.95 -8.92
C VAL A 199 -14.68 -5.50 -8.20
N PRO A 200 -14.32 -6.12 -7.06
CA PRO A 200 -13.11 -5.80 -6.28
C PRO A 200 -11.77 -5.97 -7.05
N TYR A 201 -11.88 -6.29 -8.34
CA TYR A 201 -10.85 -6.63 -9.30
C TYR A 201 -11.19 -5.99 -10.65
N LEU A 202 -11.45 -4.68 -10.69
CA LEU A 202 -11.41 -3.95 -11.95
C LEU A 202 -9.96 -4.00 -12.44
N PHE A 203 -9.74 -4.94 -13.35
CA PHE A 203 -8.50 -5.06 -14.10
C PHE A 203 -8.70 -4.32 -15.40
N HIS A 204 -7.79 -3.41 -15.66
CA HIS A 204 -7.64 -2.77 -16.95
C HIS A 204 -6.50 -3.47 -17.65
N PHE A 205 -6.69 -3.75 -18.93
CA PHE A 205 -5.67 -4.30 -19.78
C PHE A 205 -5.21 -3.17 -20.69
N THR A 206 -3.92 -2.86 -20.61
CA THR A 206 -3.25 -1.90 -21.48
C THR A 206 -2.27 -2.65 -22.36
N LEU A 207 -1.89 -2.06 -23.49
CA LEU A 207 -0.77 -2.60 -24.26
C LEU A 207 0.49 -2.51 -23.42
N SER A 208 1.28 -3.59 -23.38
CA SER A 208 2.53 -3.56 -22.65
C SER A 208 3.56 -2.71 -23.41
N PHE A 209 4.58 -2.22 -22.71
CA PHE A 209 5.76 -1.61 -23.33
C PHE A 209 6.46 -2.56 -24.32
N TYR A 210 6.40 -3.86 -24.07
CA TYR A 210 6.96 -4.88 -24.96
C TYR A 210 6.18 -5.00 -26.28
N TYR A 211 4.86 -4.80 -26.28
CA TYR A 211 4.05 -4.76 -27.50
C TYR A 211 4.51 -3.61 -28.42
N TYR A 212 4.64 -2.39 -27.86
CA TYR A 212 5.10 -1.23 -28.63
C TYR A 212 6.53 -1.41 -29.15
N PHE A 213 7.41 -1.98 -28.32
CA PHE A 213 8.76 -2.35 -28.73
C PHE A 213 8.73 -3.28 -29.96
N ILE A 214 7.93 -4.35 -29.94
CA ILE A 214 7.79 -5.27 -31.08
C ILE A 214 7.29 -4.54 -32.32
N GLU A 215 6.24 -3.73 -32.21
CA GLU A 215 5.65 -3.01 -33.35
C GLU A 215 6.64 -1.98 -33.94
N ILE A 216 7.44 -1.31 -33.11
CA ILE A 216 8.46 -0.36 -33.59
C ILE A 216 9.55 -1.10 -34.38
N ILE A 217 10.06 -2.21 -33.84
CA ILE A 217 11.09 -3.02 -34.50
C ILE A 217 10.56 -3.64 -35.79
N LYS A 218 9.33 -4.16 -35.79
CA LYS A 218 8.67 -4.69 -36.99
C LYS A 218 8.60 -3.64 -38.11
N ASN A 219 8.09 -2.44 -37.79
CA ASN A 219 8.01 -1.34 -38.76
C ASN A 219 9.39 -0.95 -39.31
N TYR A 220 10.44 -1.03 -38.48
CA TYR A 220 11.81 -0.76 -38.93
C TYR A 220 12.31 -1.81 -39.92
N ILE A 221 12.11 -3.10 -39.65
CA ILE A 221 12.51 -4.18 -40.56
C ILE A 221 11.76 -4.06 -41.89
N GLU A 222 10.44 -3.85 -41.85
CA GLU A 222 9.61 -3.71 -43.05
C GLU A 222 10.06 -2.51 -43.90
N LYS A 223 10.44 -1.40 -43.26
CA LYS A 223 10.90 -0.19 -43.96
C LYS A 223 12.31 -0.30 -44.52
N THR A 224 13.22 -1.00 -43.82
CA THR A 224 14.66 -0.99 -44.15
C THR A 224 15.16 -2.27 -44.81
N GLY A 225 14.41 -3.36 -44.71
CA GLY A 225 14.85 -4.70 -45.11
C GLY A 225 15.96 -5.29 -44.23
N ARG A 226 16.36 -4.60 -43.14
CA ARG A 226 17.47 -5.04 -42.27
C ARG A 226 16.93 -5.80 -41.05
N SER A 227 17.50 -6.99 -40.81
CA SER A 227 17.22 -7.83 -39.64
C SER A 227 18.21 -7.65 -38.49
N TRP A 228 19.25 -6.83 -38.67
CA TRP A 228 20.31 -6.60 -37.67
C TRP A 228 20.31 -5.15 -37.18
N PHE A 229 20.67 -4.96 -35.90
CA PHE A 229 20.79 -3.65 -35.29
C PHE A 229 21.79 -3.64 -34.11
N THR A 230 22.24 -2.46 -33.71
CA THR A 230 22.99 -2.25 -32.45
C THR A 230 22.06 -1.76 -31.35
N GLU A 231 22.47 -1.92 -30.08
CA GLU A 231 21.74 -1.38 -28.92
C GLU A 231 21.45 0.13 -29.10
N TYR A 232 22.45 0.88 -29.53
CA TYR A 232 22.32 2.31 -29.82
C TYR A 232 21.27 2.61 -30.90
N SER A 233 21.24 1.81 -31.97
CA SER A 233 20.27 1.97 -33.05
C SER A 233 18.85 1.70 -32.55
N VAL A 234 18.66 0.68 -31.70
CA VAL A 234 17.40 0.37 -31.04
C VAL A 234 16.96 1.49 -30.13
N VAL A 235 17.82 1.95 -29.22
CA VAL A 235 17.52 3.04 -28.30
C VAL A 235 17.10 4.30 -29.06
N ARG A 236 17.81 4.64 -30.14
CA ARG A 236 17.49 5.79 -30.99
C ARG A 236 16.13 5.63 -31.69
N LEU A 237 15.88 4.48 -32.32
CA LEU A 237 14.63 4.19 -33.03
C LEU A 237 13.44 4.14 -32.08
N LEU A 238 13.62 3.51 -30.92
CA LEU A 238 12.63 3.49 -29.86
C LEU A 238 12.37 4.90 -29.38
N ASN A 239 13.37 5.68 -29.01
CA ASN A 239 13.18 7.04 -28.52
C ASN A 239 12.38 7.94 -29.47
N GLN A 240 12.59 7.82 -30.79
CA GLN A 240 11.84 8.59 -31.78
C GLN A 240 10.32 8.30 -31.76
N LYS A 241 9.93 7.03 -31.63
CA LYS A 241 8.50 6.64 -31.56
C LYS A 241 7.95 6.60 -30.13
N TRP A 242 8.80 6.40 -29.14
CA TRP A 242 8.43 6.31 -27.72
C TRP A 242 8.01 7.67 -27.19
N LEU A 243 8.72 8.73 -27.58
CA LEU A 243 8.38 10.09 -27.21
C LEU A 243 6.97 10.46 -27.70
N SER A 244 6.59 10.07 -28.92
CA SER A 244 5.26 10.38 -29.44
C SER A 244 4.13 9.55 -28.81
N ILE A 245 4.44 8.36 -28.27
CA ILE A 245 3.44 7.47 -27.65
C ILE A 245 3.30 7.75 -26.14
N PHE A 246 4.40 8.06 -25.45
CA PHE A 246 4.45 8.12 -23.99
C PHE A 246 4.84 9.48 -23.42
N ASP A 247 5.08 10.48 -24.29
CA ASP A 247 5.47 11.84 -23.89
C ASP A 247 6.73 11.87 -22.99
N ARG A 248 7.62 10.88 -23.17
CA ARG A 248 8.93 10.81 -22.50
C ARG A 248 9.95 10.02 -23.32
N THR A 249 11.23 10.27 -23.06
CA THR A 249 12.32 9.43 -23.57
C THR A 249 12.40 8.12 -22.81
N MET A 250 12.77 7.05 -23.51
CA MET A 250 13.17 5.77 -22.95
C MET A 250 14.63 5.87 -22.47
N ASP A 251 14.86 5.43 -21.23
CA ASP A 251 16.23 5.32 -20.70
C ASP A 251 16.93 4.03 -21.18
N LEU A 252 18.25 3.99 -21.00
CA LEU A 252 19.07 2.86 -21.46
C LEU A 252 18.73 1.55 -20.73
N ASP A 253 18.37 1.60 -19.46
CA ASP A 253 18.05 0.41 -18.68
C ASP A 253 16.70 -0.17 -19.10
N GLU A 254 15.70 0.67 -19.39
CA GLU A 254 14.42 0.28 -19.96
C GLU A 254 14.59 -0.36 -21.34
N ALA A 255 15.44 0.20 -22.19
CA ALA A 255 15.76 -0.38 -23.49
C ALA A 255 16.46 -1.74 -23.37
N ARG A 256 17.43 -1.87 -22.46
CA ARG A 256 18.11 -3.15 -22.15
C ARG A 256 17.14 -4.20 -21.66
N ASN A 257 16.26 -3.84 -20.73
CA ASN A 257 15.22 -4.74 -20.22
C ASN A 257 14.29 -5.24 -21.34
N LEU A 258 13.96 -4.39 -22.32
CA LEU A 258 13.14 -4.79 -23.47
C LEU A 258 13.91 -5.71 -24.44
N LEU A 259 15.19 -5.44 -24.66
CA LEU A 259 16.07 -6.30 -25.46
C LEU A 259 16.27 -7.67 -24.82
N GLU A 260 16.56 -7.72 -23.52
CA GLU A 260 16.69 -8.96 -22.75
C GLU A 260 15.40 -9.78 -22.83
N LYS A 261 14.23 -9.15 -22.65
CA LYS A 261 12.94 -9.82 -22.86
C LYS A 261 12.77 -10.34 -24.28
N GLY A 262 13.21 -9.60 -25.29
CA GLY A 262 13.18 -10.06 -26.68
C GLY A 262 14.06 -11.29 -26.91
N ILE A 263 15.20 -11.38 -26.21
CA ILE A 263 16.10 -12.55 -26.22
C ILE A 263 15.46 -13.73 -25.50
N GLU A 264 14.91 -13.52 -24.29
CA GLU A 264 14.21 -14.57 -23.51
C GLU A 264 13.05 -15.19 -24.29
N MET A 265 12.34 -14.38 -25.06
CA MET A 265 11.21 -14.82 -25.88
C MET A 265 11.65 -15.47 -27.20
N GLY A 266 12.96 -15.59 -27.45
CA GLY A 266 13.55 -16.26 -28.61
C GLY A 266 13.52 -15.44 -29.91
N GLY A 267 13.02 -14.21 -29.88
CA GLY A 267 12.90 -13.38 -31.09
C GLY A 267 14.14 -12.53 -31.41
N ILE A 268 15.02 -12.32 -30.43
CA ILE A 268 16.29 -11.60 -30.62
C ILE A 268 17.45 -12.53 -30.30
N ILE A 269 18.41 -12.62 -31.22
CA ILE A 269 19.68 -13.32 -31.06
C ILE A 269 20.73 -12.26 -30.76
N LYS A 270 21.42 -12.39 -29.62
CA LYS A 270 22.53 -11.51 -29.27
C LYS A 270 23.82 -12.06 -29.86
N THR A 271 24.49 -11.27 -30.70
CA THR A 271 25.82 -11.57 -31.25
C THR A 271 26.85 -10.58 -30.68
N ASN A 272 28.15 -10.79 -30.92
CA ASN A 272 29.20 -9.95 -30.33
C ASN A 272 29.11 -8.49 -30.82
N GLY A 273 28.43 -7.63 -30.05
CA GLY A 273 28.29 -6.20 -30.32
C GLY A 273 27.08 -5.81 -31.19
N SER A 274 26.29 -6.78 -31.67
CA SER A 274 25.07 -6.56 -32.43
C SER A 274 23.96 -7.51 -32.00
N TYR A 275 22.75 -7.23 -32.48
CA TYR A 275 21.57 -8.03 -32.25
C TYR A 275 21.00 -8.38 -33.61
N GLU A 276 20.74 -9.65 -33.81
CA GLU A 276 20.09 -10.18 -35.00
C GLU A 276 18.68 -10.62 -34.62
N ILE A 277 17.70 -10.21 -35.40
CA ILE A 277 16.32 -10.61 -35.18
C ILE A 277 16.10 -11.92 -35.93
N SER A 278 15.75 -12.99 -35.21
CA SER A 278 15.01 -14.07 -35.87
C SER A 278 13.62 -13.54 -36.17
N ILE A 279 13.44 -13.01 -37.39
CA ILE A 279 12.16 -12.40 -37.84
C ILE A 279 10.99 -13.37 -37.67
N ARG A 280 11.23 -14.68 -37.74
CA ARG A 280 10.19 -15.70 -37.52
C ARG A 280 9.70 -15.71 -36.07
N ASP A 281 10.61 -15.61 -35.11
CA ASP A 281 10.29 -15.78 -33.68
C ASP A 281 9.93 -14.46 -32.98
N PHE A 282 10.41 -13.32 -33.47
CA PHE A 282 10.07 -12.00 -32.92
C PHE A 282 8.66 -11.52 -33.34
N ILE A 283 8.16 -11.99 -34.49
CA ILE A 283 6.81 -11.71 -34.98
C ILE A 283 5.82 -12.83 -34.58
N ALA A 284 6.30 -14.02 -34.20
CA ALA A 284 5.49 -15.11 -33.65
C ALA A 284 4.51 -14.70 -32.52
N PRO A 285 4.87 -13.79 -31.57
CA PRO A 285 3.98 -13.41 -30.48
C PRO A 285 2.63 -12.88 -30.98
N THR A 286 2.63 -12.14 -32.11
CA THR A 286 1.45 -11.54 -32.73
C THR A 286 0.92 -12.31 -33.94
N ARG A 287 1.77 -13.05 -34.68
CA ARG A 287 1.36 -13.91 -35.81
C ARG A 287 0.55 -15.13 -35.37
N ASP A 288 0.96 -15.79 -34.29
CA ASP A 288 0.35 -17.02 -33.78
C ASP A 288 -0.83 -16.74 -32.84
N LEU A 289 -1.42 -15.55 -32.95
CA LEU A 289 -2.65 -15.22 -32.26
C LEU A 289 -3.83 -15.84 -33.00
N THR A 290 -4.67 -16.54 -32.25
CA THR A 290 -5.97 -16.98 -32.74
C THR A 290 -6.82 -15.78 -33.18
N SER A 291 -7.81 -16.00 -34.06
CA SER A 291 -8.74 -14.94 -34.49
C SER A 291 -9.39 -14.22 -33.29
N SER A 292 -9.70 -14.95 -32.23
CA SER A 292 -10.26 -14.41 -30.99
C SER A 292 -9.26 -13.56 -30.20
N GLU A 293 -7.98 -13.96 -30.16
CA GLU A 293 -6.92 -13.18 -29.53
C GLU A 293 -6.65 -11.88 -30.28
N LYS A 294 -6.58 -11.93 -31.62
CA LYS A 294 -6.43 -10.74 -32.47
C LYS A 294 -7.56 -9.75 -32.21
N LYS A 295 -8.82 -10.21 -32.27
CA LYS A 295 -9.99 -9.37 -32.00
C LYS A 295 -9.94 -8.69 -30.63
N ILE A 296 -9.54 -9.41 -29.58
CA ILE A 296 -9.43 -8.84 -28.23
C ILE A 296 -8.28 -7.85 -28.13
N LEU A 297 -7.14 -8.15 -28.77
CA LEU A 297 -5.99 -7.25 -28.80
C LEU A 297 -6.31 -5.96 -29.56
N ASP A 298 -7.03 -6.05 -30.68
CA ASP A 298 -7.44 -4.89 -31.49
C ASP A 298 -8.40 -3.98 -30.71
N LEU A 299 -9.36 -4.54 -29.97
CA LEU A 299 -10.18 -3.74 -29.05
C LEU A 299 -9.34 -2.98 -28.00
N ILE A 300 -8.26 -3.56 -27.50
CA ILE A 300 -7.37 -2.87 -26.56
C ILE A 300 -6.58 -1.75 -27.26
N LYS A 301 -6.17 -1.94 -28.51
CA LYS A 301 -5.55 -0.88 -29.34
C LYS A 301 -6.52 0.28 -29.57
N ASP A 302 -7.80 -0.02 -29.76
CA ASP A 302 -8.88 0.96 -29.90
C ASP A 302 -9.22 1.68 -28.59
N GLY A 303 -8.49 1.41 -27.50
CA GLY A 303 -8.64 2.07 -26.20
C GLY A 303 -9.59 1.36 -25.22
N TYR A 304 -10.19 0.24 -25.60
CA TYR A 304 -11.02 -0.54 -24.68
C TYR A 304 -10.16 -1.34 -23.71
N SER A 305 -10.07 -0.87 -22.46
CA SER A 305 -9.20 -1.48 -21.44
C SER A 305 -9.92 -2.37 -20.43
N GLN A 306 -11.25 -2.24 -20.28
CA GLN A 306 -12.02 -2.95 -19.27
C GLN A 306 -12.54 -4.29 -19.79
N CYS A 307 -12.38 -5.37 -19.01
CA CYS A 307 -12.86 -6.71 -19.37
C CYS A 307 -14.38 -6.76 -19.66
N SER A 308 -15.20 -5.98 -18.95
CA SER A 308 -16.64 -5.86 -19.22
C SER A 308 -16.93 -5.26 -20.60
N THR A 309 -16.26 -4.16 -20.93
CA THR A 309 -16.43 -3.44 -22.20
C THR A 309 -15.90 -4.27 -23.36
N ILE A 310 -14.74 -4.91 -23.18
CA ILE A 310 -14.16 -5.87 -24.13
C ILE A 310 -15.12 -7.06 -24.34
N THR A 311 -15.75 -7.58 -23.29
CA THR A 311 -16.78 -8.64 -23.40
C THR A 311 -17.95 -8.18 -24.25
N ALA A 312 -18.52 -7.01 -23.95
CA ALA A 312 -19.66 -6.46 -24.68
C ALA A 312 -19.33 -6.22 -26.17
N LYS A 313 -18.16 -5.67 -26.48
CA LYS A 313 -17.74 -5.34 -27.86
C LYS A 313 -17.27 -6.57 -28.66
N SER A 314 -16.63 -7.53 -28.01
CA SER A 314 -16.12 -8.72 -28.70
C SER A 314 -17.22 -9.74 -29.02
N GLY A 315 -18.32 -9.74 -28.26
CA GLY A 315 -19.37 -10.76 -28.34
C GLY A 315 -18.98 -12.10 -27.72
N PHE A 316 -17.80 -12.20 -27.07
CA PHE A 316 -17.38 -13.43 -26.39
C PHE A 316 -17.88 -13.47 -24.95
N TYR A 317 -18.10 -14.69 -24.44
CA TYR A 317 -18.39 -14.89 -23.02
C TYR A 317 -17.25 -14.36 -22.13
N ARG A 318 -17.62 -13.77 -20.98
CA ARG A 318 -16.68 -13.18 -20.01
C ARG A 318 -15.57 -14.15 -19.57
N THR A 319 -15.89 -15.43 -19.43
CA THR A 319 -14.91 -16.48 -19.08
C THR A 319 -13.88 -16.69 -20.18
N SER A 320 -14.30 -16.68 -21.45
CA SER A 320 -13.41 -16.76 -22.62
C SER A 320 -12.54 -15.53 -22.75
N VAL A 321 -13.11 -14.33 -22.60
CA VAL A 321 -12.36 -13.07 -22.59
C VAL A 321 -11.28 -13.08 -21.52
N ASN A 322 -11.60 -13.50 -20.29
CA ASN A 322 -10.61 -13.62 -19.22
C ASN A 322 -9.49 -14.62 -19.53
N LYS A 323 -9.80 -15.77 -20.16
CA LYS A 323 -8.78 -16.74 -20.58
C LYS A 323 -7.88 -16.15 -21.66
N ILE A 324 -8.45 -15.47 -22.66
CA ILE A 324 -7.73 -14.82 -23.74
C ILE A 324 -6.80 -13.72 -23.19
N LEU A 325 -7.32 -12.83 -22.35
CA LEU A 325 -6.54 -11.76 -21.72
C LEU A 325 -5.37 -12.33 -20.89
N LYS A 326 -5.57 -13.43 -20.16
CA LYS A 326 -4.48 -14.13 -19.46
C LYS A 326 -3.43 -14.71 -20.40
N ARG A 327 -3.82 -15.21 -21.58
CA ARG A 327 -2.86 -15.71 -22.58
C ARG A 327 -2.07 -14.56 -23.20
N LEU A 328 -2.73 -13.46 -23.54
CA LEU A 328 -2.08 -12.24 -24.02
C LEU A 328 -1.14 -11.63 -22.97
N GLU A 329 -1.53 -11.67 -21.69
CA GLU A 329 -0.70 -11.25 -20.55
C GLU A 329 0.54 -12.16 -20.41
N LYS A 330 0.37 -13.49 -20.49
CA LYS A 330 1.49 -14.44 -20.47
C LYS A 330 2.47 -14.23 -21.62
N ARG A 331 2.00 -13.75 -22.78
CA ARG A 331 2.84 -13.39 -23.93
C ARG A 331 3.42 -11.97 -23.82
N ASN A 332 3.20 -11.27 -22.70
CA ASN A 332 3.58 -9.88 -22.47
C ASN A 332 3.05 -8.92 -23.55
N LEU A 333 1.93 -9.21 -24.22
CA LEU A 333 1.34 -8.30 -25.22
C LEU A 333 0.43 -7.26 -24.57
N VAL A 334 -0.24 -7.68 -23.50
CA VAL A 334 -1.04 -6.79 -22.66
C VAL A 334 -0.50 -6.84 -21.25
N LYS A 335 -0.58 -5.72 -20.55
CA LYS A 335 -0.31 -5.65 -19.12
C LYS A 335 -1.64 -5.50 -18.40
N LYS A 336 -1.77 -6.21 -17.30
CA LYS A 336 -2.91 -6.12 -16.41
C LYS A 336 -2.61 -5.06 -15.34
N ASP A 337 -3.23 -3.91 -15.48
CA ASP A 337 -3.17 -2.83 -14.50
C ASP A 337 -4.35 -2.94 -13.53
N VAL A 338 -4.07 -2.76 -12.24
CA VAL A 338 -5.07 -2.81 -11.17
C VAL A 338 -5.36 -1.40 -10.63
N GLU A 339 -5.09 -0.38 -11.45
CA GLU A 339 -4.76 0.96 -10.97
C GLU A 339 -5.95 1.87 -10.65
N TYR A 340 -7.17 1.48 -10.99
CA TYR A 340 -8.30 2.40 -10.93
C TYR A 340 -9.22 2.22 -9.72
N VAL A 341 -8.85 1.44 -8.72
CA VAL A 341 -9.65 1.38 -7.49
C VAL A 341 -9.24 2.55 -6.60
N ILE A 342 -10.10 3.57 -6.56
CA ILE A 342 -9.94 4.73 -5.69
C ILE A 342 -10.55 4.37 -4.33
N VAL A 343 -9.82 4.67 -3.27
CA VAL A 343 -10.27 4.51 -1.89
C VAL A 343 -10.32 5.89 -1.26
N GLU A 344 -11.41 6.16 -0.54
CA GLU A 344 -11.56 7.38 0.24
C GLU A 344 -12.16 7.09 1.62
N LEU A 345 -11.97 8.03 2.55
CA LEU A 345 -12.55 7.92 3.88
C LEU A 345 -14.04 8.26 3.86
N THR A 346 -14.85 7.41 4.47
CA THR A 346 -16.21 7.80 4.86
C THR A 346 -16.14 8.82 6.00
N GLU A 347 -17.25 9.45 6.36
CA GLU A 347 -17.28 10.41 7.47
C GLU A 347 -16.88 9.78 8.81
N LYS A 348 -17.23 8.50 8.98
CA LYS A 348 -16.79 7.67 10.10
C LYS A 348 -15.27 7.42 10.07
N GLY A 349 -14.73 7.15 8.88
CA GLY A 349 -13.30 7.00 8.65
C GLY A 349 -12.51 8.28 8.95
N LYS A 350 -13.01 9.45 8.52
CA LYS A 350 -12.38 10.76 8.76
C LYS A 350 -12.23 11.06 10.25
N ARG A 351 -13.30 10.93 11.04
CA ARG A 351 -13.25 11.14 12.50
C ARG A 351 -12.20 10.26 13.17
N LEU A 352 -12.11 9.00 12.76
CA LEU A 352 -11.14 8.06 13.29
C LEU A 352 -9.71 8.42 12.84
N ALA A 353 -9.51 8.78 11.56
CA ALA A 353 -8.22 9.19 11.03
C ALA A 353 -7.69 10.46 11.71
N ASP A 354 -8.56 11.43 12.01
CA ASP A 354 -8.20 12.63 12.76
C ASP A 354 -7.80 12.32 14.21
N SER A 355 -8.53 11.41 14.86
CA SER A 355 -8.17 10.93 16.20
C SER A 355 -6.80 10.24 16.18
N LEU A 356 -6.55 9.35 15.21
CA LEU A 356 -5.26 8.68 15.02
C LEU A 356 -4.14 9.68 14.74
N PHE A 357 -4.41 10.73 13.95
CA PHE A 357 -3.44 11.77 13.63
C PHE A 357 -3.06 12.58 14.87
N LYS A 358 -4.03 12.99 15.69
CA LYS A 358 -3.76 13.66 16.98
C LYS A 358 -2.93 12.81 17.92
N ILE A 359 -3.24 11.51 18.03
CA ILE A 359 -2.42 10.57 18.82
C ILE A 359 -0.98 10.55 18.30
N LYS A 360 -0.80 10.48 16.98
CA LYS A 360 0.52 10.50 16.35
C LYS A 360 1.28 11.78 16.71
N GLU A 361 0.63 12.95 16.68
CA GLU A 361 1.24 14.23 17.07
C GLU A 361 1.69 14.23 18.53
N TYR A 362 0.84 13.78 19.45
CA TYR A 362 1.19 13.68 20.87
C TYR A 362 2.36 12.71 21.10
N VAL A 363 2.41 11.61 20.36
CA VAL A 363 3.54 10.66 20.44
C VAL A 363 4.83 11.30 19.95
N ALA A 364 4.79 12.05 18.84
CA ALA A 364 5.97 12.73 18.33
C ALA A 364 6.52 13.74 19.35
N GLN A 365 5.63 14.48 20.03
CA GLN A 365 5.99 15.39 21.12
C GLN A 365 6.64 14.64 22.29
N GLU A 366 6.01 13.55 22.76
CA GLU A 366 6.48 12.77 23.91
C GLU A 366 7.84 12.07 23.67
N VAL A 367 8.10 11.59 22.44
CA VAL A 367 9.32 10.83 22.10
C VAL A 367 10.50 11.71 21.72
N GLY A 368 10.29 12.96 21.27
CA GLY A 368 11.36 13.74 20.67
C GLY A 368 11.16 15.26 20.53
N LEU A 369 10.26 15.87 21.30
CA LEU A 369 10.25 17.32 21.54
C LEU A 369 9.84 17.61 23.00
N GLY A 370 10.72 17.26 23.94
CA GLY A 370 10.96 18.21 25.02
C GLY A 370 11.59 19.44 24.35
N VAL A 371 10.86 20.56 24.34
CA VAL A 371 11.49 21.87 24.18
C VAL A 371 12.48 22.05 25.32
#